data_AF-A0A939X6F1-F1
#
_entry.id   AF-A0A939X6F1-F1
#
_cell.length_a   1.000
_cell.length_b   1.000
_cell.length_c   1.000
_cell.angle_alpha   90.00
_cell.angle_beta   90.00
_cell.angle_gamma   90.00
#
_symmetry.space_group_name_H-M   'P 1'
#
loop_
_entity.id
_entity.type
_entity.pdbx_description
1 polymer ?
#
loop_
_entity_poly.entity_id
_entity_poly.type
_entity_poly.pdbx_seq_one_letter_code
_entity_poly.pdbx_strand_id
1 'polypeptide(L)'
;MKKIIALALSTATLLSVLTGCKKKLPKFELELGDTITMGEYQGESIEWEVKHRTFEVGQNKVIVELQSTCAIECLPFNEDGASSWEDCTLREWLNNDFYEEAFSKSEKKKILDTSYSMYTGDTRWLTDKVYISDEYLKYRFNAEEATCKPTKYTKKQGIRMEDGSCMYWTRVVMPLTNGGKDIITTFPICLGTTANSAGGPTVEDLNCAEDVGVRPWISIEYEGTFEMKDINPADRVIMGTYDGDPITWIVFESDKDGLKLLSKYGLDKMKMDKDPEENVFADTDLHEWLNEDFYDEAFSKSEKKLIVANDDNDNVSLIGKLSIKDGVDRDFMFELVVGTGYSKAYCENNETTERDAVDTFWCNYLYEQNQKLSTYMGGFMQYNTPDANEENSVRPFITIKF
;
A
#
# COMPACT_ATOMS: atom_id res chain seq x y z
N MET A 1 10.72 12.00 -18.23
CA MET A 1 11.58 11.10 -19.03
C MET A 1 11.88 9.91 -18.13
N LYS A 2 11.41 8.70 -18.46
CA LYS A 2 11.74 7.48 -17.70
C LYS A 2 13.26 7.29 -17.75
N LYS A 3 13.94 7.22 -16.60
CA LYS A 3 15.36 6.88 -16.58
C LYS A 3 15.48 5.37 -16.56
N ILE A 4 16.27 4.81 -17.47
CA ILE A 4 16.73 3.43 -17.37
C ILE A 4 18.03 3.49 -16.59
N ILE A 5 17.99 3.06 -15.34
CA ILE A 5 19.16 3.01 -14.46
C ILE A 5 19.60 1.55 -14.41
N ALA A 6 20.62 1.21 -15.18
CA ALA A 6 21.37 0.00 -14.91
C ALA A 6 21.95 0.16 -13.51
N LEU A 7 21.52 -0.68 -12.55
CA LEU A 7 22.17 -0.73 -11.26
C LEU A 7 23.58 -1.29 -11.51
N ALA A 8 24.51 -0.41 -11.85
CA ALA A 8 25.92 -0.74 -11.91
C ALA A 8 26.28 -1.18 -10.50
N LEU A 9 26.42 -2.49 -10.32
CA LEU A 9 27.00 -3.10 -9.14
C LEU A 9 28.43 -2.58 -9.04
N SER A 10 28.59 -1.38 -8.46
CA SER A 10 29.88 -0.92 -8.03
C SER A 10 30.34 -1.91 -6.98
N THR A 11 31.39 -2.62 -7.35
CA THR A 11 32.21 -3.50 -6.54
C THR A 11 32.79 -2.69 -5.37
N ALA A 12 31.96 -2.41 -4.36
CA ALA A 12 32.39 -1.93 -3.05
C ALA A 12 32.30 -3.06 -2.02
N THR A 13 32.57 -4.30 -2.44
CA THR A 13 32.94 -5.41 -1.56
C THR A 13 34.39 -5.77 -1.85
N LEU A 14 35.20 -5.82 -0.77
CA LEU A 14 36.65 -6.02 -0.71
C LEU A 14 37.57 -4.83 -1.03
N LEU A 15 37.52 -3.76 -0.23
CA LEU A 15 38.76 -3.09 0.23
C LEU A 15 38.59 -2.23 1.50
N SER A 16 37.58 -2.45 2.35
CA SER A 16 37.37 -1.64 3.57
C SER A 16 37.90 -2.29 4.86
N VAL A 17 38.52 -3.47 4.79
CA VAL A 17 39.07 -4.13 6.00
C VAL A 17 40.43 -3.53 6.44
N LEU A 18 40.97 -2.53 5.73
CA LEU A 18 42.28 -1.95 6.07
C LEU A 18 42.32 -0.43 6.31
N THR A 19 41.23 0.30 6.16
CA THR A 19 41.18 1.72 6.54
C THR A 19 39.81 2.04 7.11
N GLY A 20 39.77 2.47 8.38
CA GLY A 20 38.54 2.87 9.10
C GLY A 20 37.83 4.11 8.54
N CYS A 21 37.78 4.29 7.22
CA CYS A 21 36.96 5.29 6.56
C CYS A 21 35.50 4.81 6.51
N LYS A 22 34.60 5.52 7.19
CA LYS A 22 33.16 5.38 6.98
C LYS A 22 32.87 5.60 5.49
N LYS A 23 32.33 4.59 4.81
CA LYS A 23 31.90 4.67 3.41
C LYS A 23 30.91 5.84 3.29
N LYS A 24 31.22 6.84 2.46
CA LYS A 24 30.27 7.93 2.17
C LYS A 24 29.15 7.32 1.33
N LEU A 25 27.94 7.26 1.89
CA LEU A 25 26.77 6.76 1.18
C LEU A 25 26.37 7.74 0.07
N PRO A 26 25.90 7.22 -1.09
CA PRO A 26 25.39 8.08 -2.17
C PRO A 26 24.04 8.68 -1.79
N LYS A 27 23.63 9.76 -2.47
CA LYS A 27 22.26 10.26 -2.38
C LYS A 27 21.32 9.26 -3.08
N PHE A 28 20.15 9.01 -2.50
CA PHE A 28 19.09 8.26 -3.16
C PHE A 28 18.43 9.13 -4.26
N GLU A 29 18.25 8.58 -5.46
CA GLU A 29 17.84 9.34 -6.65
C GLU A 29 16.74 8.64 -7.49
N LEU A 30 16.19 7.50 -7.05
CA LEU A 30 15.15 6.80 -7.80
C LEU A 30 13.80 7.50 -7.63
N GLU A 31 13.13 7.71 -8.76
CA GLU A 31 11.78 8.27 -8.82
C GLU A 31 10.74 7.20 -9.19
N LEU A 32 9.46 7.45 -8.86
CA LEU A 32 8.37 6.61 -9.33
C LEU A 32 8.39 6.49 -10.86
N GLY A 33 8.22 5.27 -11.36
CA GLY A 33 8.25 4.98 -12.80
C GLY A 33 9.64 4.87 -13.43
N ASP A 34 10.73 5.12 -12.68
CA ASP A 34 12.07 4.74 -13.13
C ASP A 34 12.17 3.22 -13.26
N THR A 35 13.07 2.76 -14.14
CA THR A 35 13.27 1.34 -14.40
C THR A 35 14.68 0.91 -14.03
N ILE A 36 14.78 -0.22 -13.32
CA ILE A 36 16.04 -0.89 -13.01
C ILE A 36 16.06 -2.29 -13.63
N THR A 37 17.25 -2.83 -13.87
CA THR A 37 17.42 -4.21 -14.34
C THR A 37 18.01 -5.06 -13.22
N MET A 38 17.36 -6.18 -12.90
CA MET A 38 17.82 -7.12 -11.88
C MET A 38 17.28 -8.52 -12.17
N GLY A 39 18.13 -9.54 -12.10
CA GLY A 39 17.78 -10.91 -12.42
C GLY A 39 17.64 -11.20 -13.92
N GLU A 40 17.65 -12.49 -14.24
CA GLU A 40 17.48 -13.05 -15.58
C GLU A 40 16.66 -14.33 -15.47
N TYR A 41 15.58 -14.45 -16.24
CA TYR A 41 14.74 -15.63 -16.25
C TYR A 41 14.51 -16.09 -17.69
N GLN A 42 14.65 -17.39 -17.94
CA GLN A 42 14.49 -17.99 -19.26
C GLN A 42 15.34 -17.31 -20.37
N GLY A 43 16.53 -16.82 -20.00
CA GLY A 43 17.49 -16.15 -20.89
C GLY A 43 17.13 -14.71 -21.25
N GLU A 44 16.22 -14.07 -20.52
CA GLU A 44 15.85 -12.67 -20.67
C GLU A 44 16.08 -11.91 -19.34
N SER A 45 16.80 -10.78 -19.38
CA SER A 45 16.96 -9.91 -18.21
C SER A 45 15.62 -9.30 -17.80
N ILE A 46 15.38 -9.17 -16.50
CA ILE A 46 14.13 -8.63 -15.98
C ILE A 46 14.29 -7.13 -15.70
N GLU A 47 13.41 -6.35 -16.29
CA GLU A 47 13.25 -4.92 -16.01
C GLU A 47 12.14 -4.71 -14.98
N TRP A 48 12.40 -3.85 -14.01
CA TRP A 48 11.53 -3.57 -12.88
C TRP A 48 11.24 -2.07 -12.79
N GLU A 49 9.98 -1.70 -12.69
CA GLU A 49 9.52 -0.31 -12.53
C GLU A 49 9.34 0.01 -11.04
N VAL A 50 9.83 1.19 -10.62
CA VAL A 50 9.66 1.72 -9.26
C VAL A 50 8.19 2.09 -9.03
N LYS A 51 7.55 1.39 -8.07
CA LYS A 51 6.15 1.57 -7.72
C LYS A 51 5.93 2.32 -6.41
N HIS A 52 6.73 2.00 -5.39
CA HIS A 52 6.68 2.70 -4.10
C HIS A 52 8.08 2.96 -3.56
N ARG A 53 8.19 4.03 -2.76
CA ARG A 53 9.40 4.37 -2.02
C ARG A 53 9.02 4.59 -0.57
N THR A 54 9.74 3.92 0.33
CA THR A 54 9.54 4.02 1.78
C THR A 54 10.83 4.47 2.45
N PHE A 55 10.79 5.63 3.08
CA PHE A 55 11.93 6.29 3.72
C PHE A 55 11.95 6.01 5.23
N GLU A 56 13.02 5.43 5.75
CA GLU A 56 13.16 5.20 7.19
C GLU A 56 13.75 6.42 7.88
N VAL A 57 12.94 7.19 8.61
CA VAL A 57 13.37 8.44 9.25
C VAL A 57 14.48 8.15 10.27
N GLY A 58 15.54 8.96 10.22
CA GLY A 58 16.73 8.78 11.06
C GLY A 58 17.70 7.71 10.58
N GLN A 59 17.39 7.00 9.50
CA GLN A 59 18.25 6.01 8.88
C GLN A 59 18.62 6.41 7.44
N ASN A 60 19.79 5.96 6.94
CA ASN A 60 20.18 6.16 5.54
C ASN A 60 19.69 4.97 4.69
N LYS A 61 18.40 4.68 4.79
CA LYS A 61 17.77 3.50 4.21
C LYS A 61 16.46 3.88 3.53
N VAL A 62 16.29 3.39 2.31
CA VAL A 62 15.06 3.51 1.52
C VAL A 62 14.68 2.11 1.05
N ILE A 63 13.43 1.70 1.29
CA ILE A 63 12.86 0.48 0.73
C ILE A 63 12.16 0.87 -0.57
N VAL A 64 12.45 0.14 -1.64
CA VAL A 64 11.87 0.37 -2.98
C VAL A 64 11.08 -0.87 -3.39
N GLU A 65 9.79 -0.70 -3.60
CA GLU A 65 8.94 -1.75 -4.18
C GLU A 65 8.90 -1.62 -5.69
N LEU A 66 9.07 -2.75 -6.34
CA LEU A 66 9.34 -2.86 -7.75
C LEU A 66 8.38 -3.87 -8.38
N GLN A 67 7.81 -3.54 -9.53
CA GLN A 67 7.02 -4.47 -10.33
C GLN A 67 7.72 -4.76 -11.65
N SER A 68 7.72 -6.01 -12.10
CA SER A 68 8.23 -6.31 -13.44
C SER A 68 7.48 -5.51 -14.52
N THR A 69 8.21 -5.00 -15.51
CA THR A 69 7.62 -4.24 -16.62
C THR A 69 6.79 -5.12 -17.56
N CYS A 70 7.07 -6.43 -17.54
CA CYS A 70 6.43 -7.44 -18.37
C CYS A 70 5.88 -8.62 -17.54
N ALA A 71 4.93 -9.36 -18.11
CA ALA A 71 4.59 -10.70 -17.64
C ALA A 71 5.73 -11.65 -18.02
N ILE A 72 6.32 -12.30 -17.01
CA ILE A 72 7.56 -13.07 -17.14
C ILE A 72 7.34 -14.56 -17.39
N GLU A 73 6.13 -15.04 -17.09
CA GLU A 73 5.74 -16.44 -17.10
C GLU A 73 4.21 -16.52 -17.30
N CYS A 74 3.71 -17.68 -17.73
CA CYS A 74 2.29 -17.97 -17.94
C CYS A 74 1.89 -19.20 -17.10
N LEU A 75 1.23 -18.98 -15.96
CA LEU A 75 0.92 -20.04 -14.99
C LEU A 75 -0.50 -19.87 -14.44
N PRO A 76 -1.19 -20.97 -14.10
CA PRO A 76 -2.43 -20.89 -13.33
C PRO A 76 -2.15 -20.27 -11.96
N PHE A 77 -3.19 -19.67 -11.38
CA PHE A 77 -3.09 -19.20 -9.98
C PHE A 77 -2.78 -20.35 -9.03
N ASN A 78 -3.43 -21.49 -9.26
CA ASN A 78 -3.25 -22.66 -8.42
C ASN A 78 -3.60 -23.97 -9.13
N GLU A 79 -2.76 -25.00 -9.00
CA GLU A 79 -3.01 -26.32 -9.63
C GLU A 79 -3.77 -27.29 -8.71
N ASP A 80 -3.71 -27.09 -7.39
CA ASP A 80 -4.21 -28.04 -6.39
C ASP A 80 -5.60 -27.71 -5.81
N GLY A 81 -6.35 -26.80 -6.43
CA GLY A 81 -7.71 -26.40 -6.02
C GLY A 81 -7.85 -25.48 -4.78
N ALA A 82 -6.75 -25.11 -4.11
CA ALA A 82 -6.67 -23.97 -3.20
C ALA A 82 -7.18 -22.66 -3.85
N SER A 83 -7.81 -21.82 -3.03
CA SER A 83 -8.43 -20.55 -3.42
C SER A 83 -7.83 -19.33 -2.73
N SER A 84 -6.88 -19.53 -1.82
CA SER A 84 -6.18 -18.49 -1.06
C SER A 84 -4.80 -18.21 -1.67
N TRP A 85 -4.26 -17.01 -1.46
CA TRP A 85 -2.86 -16.72 -1.78
C TRP A 85 -1.88 -17.53 -0.91
N GLU A 86 -2.23 -17.81 0.35
CA GLU A 86 -1.39 -18.53 1.32
C GLU A 86 -0.96 -19.90 0.79
N ASP A 87 -1.92 -20.62 0.21
CA ASP A 87 -1.81 -22.04 -0.14
C ASP A 87 -1.73 -22.29 -1.65
N CYS A 88 -1.54 -21.25 -2.49
CA CYS A 88 -1.52 -21.44 -3.93
C CYS A 88 -0.14 -21.83 -4.49
N THR A 89 -0.13 -22.68 -5.52
CA THR A 89 1.10 -23.12 -6.20
C THR A 89 1.84 -21.97 -6.87
N LEU A 90 1.15 -20.91 -7.30
CA LEU A 90 1.81 -19.72 -7.86
C LEU A 90 2.70 -19.01 -6.83
N ARG A 91 2.25 -18.88 -5.57
CA ARG A 91 3.04 -18.29 -4.49
C ARG A 91 4.26 -19.15 -4.17
N GLU A 92 4.08 -20.46 -4.14
CA GLU A 92 5.17 -21.42 -3.94
C GLU A 92 6.23 -21.28 -5.04
N TRP A 93 5.81 -21.28 -6.31
CA TRP A 93 6.69 -21.09 -7.46
C TRP A 93 7.45 -19.76 -7.40
N LEU A 94 6.76 -18.66 -7.08
CA LEU A 94 7.37 -17.32 -6.97
C LEU A 94 8.48 -17.26 -5.91
N ASN A 95 8.24 -17.87 -4.74
CA ASN A 95 9.15 -17.80 -3.60
C ASN A 95 10.23 -18.88 -3.59
N ASN A 96 10.06 -19.94 -4.37
CA ASN A 96 11.04 -21.02 -4.53
C ASN A 96 11.68 -20.97 -5.92
N ASP A 97 11.08 -21.64 -6.91
CA ASP A 97 11.69 -21.88 -8.22
C ASP A 97 12.10 -20.59 -8.93
N PHE A 98 11.18 -19.63 -9.06
CA PHE A 98 11.46 -18.35 -9.70
C PHE A 98 12.52 -17.55 -8.96
N TYR A 99 12.38 -17.39 -7.63
CA TYR A 99 13.34 -16.66 -6.83
C TYR A 99 14.74 -17.29 -6.93
N GLU A 100 14.81 -18.63 -6.91
CA GLU A 100 16.07 -19.35 -6.94
C GLU A 100 16.77 -19.27 -8.29
N GLU A 101 16.02 -19.36 -9.40
CA GLU A 101 16.52 -19.27 -10.76
C GLU A 101 16.85 -17.83 -11.17
N ALA A 102 15.93 -16.89 -10.94
CA ALA A 102 15.98 -15.57 -11.55
C ALA A 102 17.05 -14.66 -10.93
N PHE A 103 17.37 -14.83 -9.65
CA PHE A 103 18.25 -13.91 -8.93
C PHE A 103 19.58 -14.53 -8.52
N SER A 104 20.67 -13.80 -8.80
CA SER A 104 22.00 -14.17 -8.31
C SER A 104 22.10 -14.08 -6.78
N LYS A 105 23.11 -14.74 -6.20
CA LYS A 105 23.39 -14.65 -4.74
C LYS A 105 23.57 -13.22 -4.23
N SER A 106 24.07 -12.30 -5.06
CA SER A 106 24.23 -10.88 -4.70
C SER A 106 22.92 -10.10 -4.75
N GLU A 107 22.01 -10.47 -5.66
CA GLU A 107 20.70 -9.82 -5.80
C GLU A 107 19.74 -10.32 -4.72
N LYS A 108 19.75 -11.63 -4.43
CA LYS A 108 18.97 -12.24 -3.34
C LYS A 108 19.19 -11.57 -1.98
N LYS A 109 20.41 -11.10 -1.71
CA LYS A 109 20.76 -10.36 -0.48
C LYS A 109 20.12 -8.98 -0.36
N LYS A 110 19.67 -8.40 -1.48
CA LYS A 110 19.02 -7.08 -1.52
C LYS A 110 17.50 -7.19 -1.48
N ILE A 111 16.96 -8.34 -1.91
CA ILE A 111 15.53 -8.61 -1.86
C ILE A 111 15.13 -8.80 -0.40
N LEU A 112 14.15 -8.03 0.02
CA LEU A 112 13.59 -8.06 1.36
C LEU A 112 12.43 -9.03 1.44
N ASP A 113 12.32 -9.66 2.60
CA ASP A 113 11.09 -10.29 3.03
C ASP A 113 10.03 -9.20 3.24
N THR A 114 8.91 -9.32 2.53
CA THR A 114 7.81 -8.35 2.54
C THR A 114 6.62 -8.98 3.25
N SER A 115 6.22 -8.37 4.38
CA SER A 115 5.07 -8.84 5.15
C SER A 115 3.80 -8.10 4.75
N TYR A 116 2.72 -8.85 4.56
CA TYR A 116 1.40 -8.31 4.26
C TYR A 116 0.37 -9.00 5.16
N SER A 117 -0.58 -8.20 5.68
CA SER A 117 -1.68 -8.72 6.47
C SER A 117 -2.61 -9.51 5.54
N MET A 118 -2.96 -10.73 5.94
CA MET A 118 -3.96 -11.51 5.22
C MET A 118 -5.38 -10.98 5.41
N TYR A 119 -5.55 -10.01 6.32
CA TYR A 119 -6.82 -9.45 6.76
C TYR A 119 -7.89 -10.54 6.83
N THR A 120 -7.80 -11.49 7.76
CA THR A 120 -8.90 -12.45 8.00
C THR A 120 -9.59 -12.19 9.34
N GLY A 121 -9.41 -11.00 9.92
CA GLY A 121 -9.78 -10.70 11.31
C GLY A 121 -8.84 -11.30 12.35
N ASP A 122 -8.04 -12.30 11.97
CA ASP A 122 -6.86 -12.76 12.71
C ASP A 122 -5.62 -11.94 12.28
N THR A 123 -4.79 -11.55 13.24
CA THR A 123 -3.52 -10.81 13.09
C THR A 123 -2.41 -11.62 12.39
N ARG A 124 -2.77 -12.46 11.40
CA ARG A 124 -1.83 -13.32 10.69
C ARG A 124 -1.23 -12.59 9.48
N TRP A 125 0.08 -12.40 9.55
CA TRP A 125 0.92 -11.87 8.48
C TRP A 125 1.48 -13.01 7.64
N LEU A 126 1.51 -12.82 6.32
CA LEU A 126 2.34 -13.64 5.44
C LEU A 126 3.57 -12.84 5.02
N THR A 127 4.64 -13.56 4.73
CA THR A 127 5.91 -12.98 4.32
C THR A 127 6.38 -13.64 3.03
N ASP A 128 6.65 -12.82 2.02
CA ASP A 128 7.12 -13.25 0.70
C ASP A 128 8.37 -12.49 0.28
N LYS A 129 9.24 -13.15 -0.49
CA LYS A 129 10.38 -12.51 -1.20
C LYS A 129 9.95 -11.96 -2.55
N VAL A 130 9.07 -12.70 -3.21
CA VAL A 130 8.46 -12.34 -4.49
C VAL A 130 6.96 -12.55 -4.37
N TYR A 131 6.19 -11.54 -4.75
CA TYR A 131 4.73 -11.54 -4.62
C TYR A 131 4.07 -10.98 -5.89
N ILE A 132 2.74 -10.95 -5.91
CA ILE A 132 1.97 -10.21 -6.93
C ILE A 132 1.25 -9.03 -6.28
N SER A 133 1.01 -7.99 -7.08
CA SER A 133 0.37 -6.75 -6.64
C SER A 133 -0.95 -7.00 -5.93
N ASP A 134 -1.28 -6.20 -4.93
CA ASP A 134 -2.65 -6.00 -4.42
C ASP A 134 -3.27 -4.70 -4.96
N GLU A 135 -2.64 -4.04 -5.94
CA GLU A 135 -3.06 -2.74 -6.52
C GLU A 135 -4.24 -2.83 -7.50
N TYR A 136 -5.09 -3.87 -7.43
CA TYR A 136 -6.20 -4.04 -8.37
C TYR A 136 -7.09 -2.80 -8.51
N LEU A 137 -7.48 -2.15 -7.42
CA LEU A 137 -8.35 -0.97 -7.50
C LEU A 137 -7.64 0.21 -8.18
N LYS A 138 -6.32 0.39 -8.03
CA LYS A 138 -5.56 1.41 -8.77
C LYS A 138 -5.72 1.20 -10.27
N TYR A 139 -5.52 -0.03 -10.72
CA TYR A 139 -5.72 -0.41 -12.11
C TYR A 139 -7.18 -0.31 -12.56
N ARG A 140 -8.15 -0.52 -11.67
CA ARG A 140 -9.58 -0.29 -11.95
C ARG A 140 -9.88 1.18 -12.24
N PHE A 141 -9.27 2.12 -11.49
CA PHE A 141 -9.43 3.56 -11.65
C PHE A 141 -8.57 4.17 -12.77
N ASN A 142 -7.47 3.51 -13.14
CA ASN A 142 -6.66 3.88 -14.30
C ASN A 142 -6.25 2.65 -15.11
N ALA A 143 -7.16 2.17 -15.96
CA ALA A 143 -6.97 0.95 -16.75
C ALA A 143 -5.76 1.02 -17.71
N GLU A 144 -5.30 2.22 -18.08
CA GLU A 144 -4.09 2.38 -18.90
C GLU A 144 -2.83 1.92 -18.16
N GLU A 145 -2.76 2.13 -16.84
CA GLU A 145 -1.65 1.66 -16.00
C GLU A 145 -1.70 0.14 -15.77
N ALA A 146 -2.85 -0.47 -16.02
CA ALA A 146 -3.05 -1.91 -15.95
C ALA A 146 -2.46 -2.64 -17.16
N THR A 147 -2.04 -1.94 -18.23
CA THR A 147 -1.51 -2.60 -19.43
C THR A 147 -0.17 -3.29 -19.16
N CYS A 148 0.03 -4.45 -19.79
CA CYS A 148 1.23 -5.26 -19.64
C CYS A 148 1.58 -5.95 -20.95
N LYS A 149 2.88 -6.15 -21.19
CA LYS A 149 3.36 -6.95 -22.33
C LYS A 149 4.03 -8.22 -21.81
N PRO A 150 3.95 -9.34 -22.53
CA PRO A 150 4.72 -10.53 -22.17
C PRO A 150 6.18 -10.41 -22.59
N THR A 151 7.06 -11.13 -21.91
CA THR A 151 8.42 -11.43 -22.41
C THR A 151 8.35 -12.27 -23.70
N LYS A 152 9.47 -12.41 -24.42
CA LYS A 152 9.49 -13.25 -25.63
C LYS A 152 9.24 -14.72 -25.29
N TYR A 153 9.74 -15.16 -24.15
CA TYR A 153 9.49 -16.48 -23.58
C TYR A 153 7.98 -16.69 -23.34
N THR A 154 7.36 -15.83 -22.53
CA THR A 154 5.93 -15.92 -22.17
C THR A 154 5.03 -15.88 -23.40
N LYS A 155 5.38 -15.05 -24.38
CA LYS A 155 4.65 -14.98 -25.66
C LYS A 155 4.66 -16.31 -26.42
N LYS A 156 5.74 -17.11 -26.33
CA LYS A 156 5.82 -18.42 -27.00
C LYS A 156 4.99 -19.49 -26.30
N GLN A 157 4.66 -19.32 -25.02
CA GLN A 157 3.78 -20.23 -24.27
C GLN A 157 2.29 -20.04 -24.60
N GLY A 158 1.94 -18.99 -25.36
CA GLY A 158 0.57 -18.78 -25.81
C GLY A 158 -0.28 -17.95 -24.84
N ILE A 159 0.35 -17.13 -23.99
CA ILE A 159 -0.34 -16.19 -23.10
C ILE A 159 -1.47 -15.42 -23.80
N ARG A 160 -2.59 -15.28 -23.10
CA ARG A 160 -3.75 -14.56 -23.58
C ARG A 160 -3.44 -13.08 -23.78
N MET A 161 -3.72 -12.61 -24.98
CA MET A 161 -3.56 -11.22 -25.40
C MET A 161 -4.92 -10.62 -25.76
N GLU A 162 -5.16 -9.39 -25.32
CA GLU A 162 -6.37 -8.62 -25.66
C GLU A 162 -5.99 -7.15 -25.80
N ASP A 163 -6.40 -6.50 -26.90
CA ASP A 163 -6.06 -5.11 -27.25
C ASP A 163 -4.56 -4.75 -27.14
N GLY A 164 -3.68 -5.71 -27.45
CA GLY A 164 -2.23 -5.52 -27.44
C GLY A 164 -1.57 -5.61 -26.06
N SER A 165 -2.31 -6.02 -25.04
CA SER A 165 -1.84 -6.23 -23.68
C SER A 165 -2.16 -7.65 -23.21
N CYS A 166 -1.32 -8.24 -22.34
CA CYS A 166 -1.55 -9.56 -21.77
C CYS A 166 -2.34 -9.46 -20.47
N MET A 167 -3.15 -10.49 -20.21
CA MET A 167 -3.77 -10.68 -18.89
C MET A 167 -2.71 -11.13 -17.88
N TYR A 168 -2.76 -10.66 -16.64
CA TYR A 168 -1.90 -11.11 -15.56
C TYR A 168 -2.59 -11.11 -14.20
N TRP A 169 -2.06 -11.92 -13.29
CA TRP A 169 -2.55 -12.03 -11.91
C TRP A 169 -2.25 -10.77 -11.09
N THR A 170 -3.28 -10.26 -10.43
CA THR A 170 -3.20 -9.31 -9.31
C THR A 170 -4.04 -9.85 -8.15
N ARG A 171 -3.97 -9.20 -7.00
CA ARG A 171 -4.74 -9.52 -5.81
C ARG A 171 -5.73 -8.40 -5.50
N VAL A 172 -6.87 -8.80 -4.96
CA VAL A 172 -7.82 -7.90 -4.30
C VAL A 172 -7.98 -8.31 -2.86
N VAL A 173 -7.85 -7.34 -1.97
CA VAL A 173 -8.29 -7.46 -0.58
C VAL A 173 -9.69 -6.83 -0.50
N MET A 174 -10.72 -7.66 -0.36
CA MET A 174 -12.11 -7.19 -0.19
C MET A 174 -12.85 -8.01 0.87
N PRO A 175 -13.75 -7.38 1.65
CA PRO A 175 -14.73 -8.10 2.43
C PRO A 175 -15.75 -8.76 1.49
N LEU A 176 -15.76 -10.09 1.45
CA LEU A 176 -16.86 -10.84 0.87
C LEU A 176 -17.81 -11.30 1.97
N THR A 177 -19.09 -11.02 1.80
CA THR A 177 -20.12 -11.58 2.67
C THR A 177 -20.50 -12.97 2.16
N ASN A 178 -19.96 -14.03 2.76
CA ASN A 178 -20.36 -15.40 2.46
C ASN A 178 -21.31 -15.92 3.56
N GLY A 179 -22.57 -16.15 3.21
CA GLY A 179 -23.57 -16.67 4.15
C GLY A 179 -23.84 -15.76 5.36
N GLY A 180 -23.67 -14.44 5.20
CA GLY A 180 -23.90 -13.44 6.27
C GLY A 180 -22.70 -13.22 7.21
N LYS A 181 -21.52 -13.75 6.88
CA LYS A 181 -20.25 -13.42 7.55
C LYS A 181 -19.34 -12.67 6.59
N ASP A 182 -18.83 -11.54 7.03
CA ASP A 182 -17.79 -10.81 6.32
C ASP A 182 -16.46 -11.56 6.45
N ILE A 183 -16.00 -12.11 5.32
CA ILE A 183 -14.69 -12.74 5.19
C ILE A 183 -13.87 -11.77 4.35
N ILE A 184 -12.87 -11.14 4.95
CA ILE A 184 -11.85 -10.46 4.17
C ILE A 184 -10.88 -11.54 3.69
N THR A 185 -10.64 -11.58 2.38
CA THR A 185 -9.80 -12.60 1.74
C THR A 185 -9.17 -12.01 0.50
N THR A 186 -8.02 -12.57 0.14
CA THR A 186 -7.27 -12.14 -1.03
C THR A 186 -7.64 -13.01 -2.23
N PHE A 187 -8.29 -12.44 -3.25
CA PHE A 187 -8.60 -13.17 -4.48
C PHE A 187 -7.68 -12.79 -5.62
N PRO A 188 -7.27 -13.76 -6.46
CA PRO A 188 -6.65 -13.45 -7.73
C PRO A 188 -7.67 -12.80 -8.67
N ILE A 189 -7.26 -11.71 -9.33
CA ILE A 189 -7.99 -11.14 -10.44
C ILE A 189 -7.04 -11.02 -11.63
N CYS A 190 -7.57 -11.24 -12.83
CA CYS A 190 -6.84 -11.01 -14.07
C CYS A 190 -7.05 -9.56 -14.54
N LEU A 191 -5.95 -8.84 -14.76
CA LEU A 191 -5.95 -7.51 -15.36
C LEU A 191 -5.14 -7.48 -16.63
N GLY A 192 -5.46 -6.59 -17.56
CA GLY A 192 -4.67 -6.49 -18.79
C GLY A 192 -5.33 -5.79 -19.96
N THR A 193 -6.51 -5.17 -19.82
CA THR A 193 -7.17 -4.47 -20.93
C THR A 193 -7.69 -3.11 -20.49
N THR A 194 -7.95 -2.22 -21.45
CA THR A 194 -8.60 -0.92 -21.20
C THR A 194 -10.08 -1.08 -20.80
N ALA A 195 -10.64 -2.28 -20.97
CA ALA A 195 -11.99 -2.66 -20.59
C ALA A 195 -11.94 -3.59 -19.37
N ASN A 196 -11.63 -3.02 -18.19
CA ASN A 196 -11.78 -3.70 -16.90
C ASN A 196 -13.27 -3.98 -16.63
N SER A 197 -13.83 -4.97 -17.30
CA SER A 197 -15.19 -5.43 -17.08
C SER A 197 -15.18 -6.39 -15.90
N ALA A 198 -16.05 -6.13 -14.91
CA ALA A 198 -16.18 -6.88 -13.66
C ALA A 198 -16.70 -8.33 -13.84
N GLY A 199 -16.67 -8.87 -15.06
CA GLY A 199 -17.05 -10.24 -15.39
C GLY A 199 -15.82 -11.14 -15.41
N GLY A 200 -15.04 -11.14 -14.32
CA GLY A 200 -13.88 -12.03 -14.18
C GLY A 200 -14.25 -13.50 -14.39
N PRO A 201 -13.29 -14.38 -14.72
CA PRO A 201 -13.53 -15.81 -14.80
C PRO A 201 -14.16 -16.32 -13.49
N THR A 202 -14.98 -17.37 -13.55
CA THR A 202 -15.49 -17.99 -12.32
C THR A 202 -14.32 -18.51 -11.48
N VAL A 203 -14.51 -18.73 -10.17
CA VAL A 203 -13.43 -19.29 -9.30
C VAL A 203 -12.89 -20.61 -9.86
N GLU A 204 -13.74 -21.41 -10.50
CA GLU A 204 -13.36 -22.63 -11.18
C GLU A 204 -12.51 -22.37 -12.43
N ASP A 205 -12.81 -21.32 -13.20
CA ASP A 205 -12.00 -20.90 -14.35
C ASP A 205 -10.65 -20.29 -13.93
N LEU A 206 -10.59 -19.58 -12.79
CA LEU A 206 -9.39 -18.93 -12.27
C LEU A 206 -8.31 -19.95 -11.87
N ASN A 207 -8.71 -21.08 -11.30
CA ASN A 207 -7.79 -22.13 -10.87
C ASN A 207 -7.18 -22.90 -12.05
N CYS A 208 -7.80 -22.91 -13.23
CA CYS A 208 -7.31 -23.68 -14.38
C CYS A 208 -6.77 -22.82 -15.53
N ALA A 209 -6.69 -21.50 -15.36
CA ALA A 209 -6.27 -20.58 -16.42
C ALA A 209 -4.75 -20.59 -16.62
N GLU A 210 -4.27 -21.46 -17.49
CA GLU A 210 -2.85 -21.56 -17.88
C GLU A 210 -2.38 -20.45 -18.83
N ASP A 211 -3.29 -19.61 -19.34
CA ASP A 211 -3.02 -18.55 -20.32
C ASP A 211 -2.89 -17.14 -19.70
N VAL A 212 -2.73 -17.06 -18.37
CA VAL A 212 -2.61 -15.80 -17.61
C VAL A 212 -1.17 -15.56 -17.17
N GLY A 213 -0.71 -14.33 -17.37
CA GLY A 213 0.66 -13.92 -17.06
C GLY A 213 0.94 -13.73 -15.58
N VAL A 214 2.20 -13.92 -15.20
CA VAL A 214 2.72 -13.58 -13.87
C VAL A 214 3.54 -12.30 -13.96
N ARG A 215 3.13 -11.28 -13.20
CA ARG A 215 3.79 -9.97 -13.13
C ARG A 215 4.30 -9.72 -11.70
N PRO A 216 5.47 -10.27 -11.34
CA PRO A 216 5.96 -10.28 -9.97
C PRO A 216 6.32 -8.89 -9.46
N TRP A 217 6.33 -8.81 -8.14
CA TRP A 217 6.82 -7.71 -7.34
C TRP A 217 7.95 -8.18 -6.43
N ILE A 218 8.88 -7.29 -6.15
CA ILE A 218 9.93 -7.47 -5.15
C ILE A 218 10.11 -6.17 -4.36
N SER A 219 10.51 -6.28 -3.11
CA SER A 219 11.01 -5.15 -2.31
C SER A 219 12.52 -5.24 -2.23
N ILE A 220 13.21 -4.13 -2.45
CA ILE A 220 14.67 -4.06 -2.27
C ILE A 220 15.06 -2.99 -1.26
N GLU A 221 16.13 -3.25 -0.53
CA GLU A 221 16.79 -2.24 0.28
C GLU A 221 17.78 -1.43 -0.55
N TYR A 222 17.69 -0.10 -0.44
CA TYR A 222 18.66 0.83 -0.97
C TYR A 222 19.33 1.61 0.17
N GLU A 223 20.64 1.40 0.34
CA GLU A 223 21.47 2.21 1.24
C GLU A 223 21.81 3.55 0.57
N GLY A 224 21.27 4.64 1.11
CA GLY A 224 21.48 5.97 0.55
C GLY A 224 21.05 7.08 1.51
N THR A 225 21.67 8.24 1.38
CA THR A 225 21.24 9.44 2.11
C THR A 225 20.07 10.09 1.38
N PHE A 226 19.09 10.58 2.11
CA PHE A 226 18.00 11.41 1.59
C PHE A 226 17.76 12.58 2.54
N GLU A 227 17.12 13.63 2.03
CA GLU A 227 16.60 14.72 2.86
C GLU A 227 15.07 14.65 2.88
N MET A 228 14.42 15.12 3.94
CA MET A 228 12.95 15.06 4.06
C MET A 228 12.23 15.78 2.92
N LYS A 229 12.86 16.81 2.34
CA LYS A 229 12.35 17.53 1.16
C LYS A 229 12.36 16.71 -0.14
N ASP A 230 13.07 15.58 -0.18
CA ASP A 230 13.09 14.66 -1.32
C ASP A 230 11.86 13.73 -1.30
N ILE A 231 11.05 13.75 -0.22
CA ILE A 231 9.86 12.91 -0.04
C ILE A 231 8.63 13.64 -0.61
N ASN A 232 7.88 12.94 -1.45
CA ASN A 232 6.75 13.45 -2.22
C ASN A 232 5.43 12.80 -1.77
N PRO A 233 4.27 13.37 -2.15
CA PRO A 233 2.99 12.69 -1.94
C PRO A 233 2.99 11.28 -2.56
N ALA A 234 2.29 10.35 -1.90
CA ALA A 234 2.28 8.91 -2.19
C ALA A 234 3.58 8.13 -1.86
N ASP A 235 4.68 8.80 -1.49
CA ASP A 235 5.77 8.10 -0.81
C ASP A 235 5.32 7.65 0.58
N ARG A 236 6.13 6.81 1.20
CA ARG A 236 5.90 6.32 2.55
C ARG A 236 7.07 6.65 3.46
N VAL A 237 6.78 6.75 4.75
CA VAL A 237 7.75 7.01 5.79
C VAL A 237 7.59 5.98 6.89
N ILE A 238 8.70 5.44 7.40
CA ILE A 238 8.70 4.66 8.64
C ILE A 238 9.19 5.57 9.76
N MET A 239 8.36 5.74 10.78
CA MET A 239 8.60 6.60 11.94
C MET A 239 7.74 6.13 13.10
N GLY A 240 8.33 5.98 14.29
CA GLY A 240 7.66 5.42 15.45
C GLY A 240 7.45 3.90 15.39
N THR A 241 6.99 3.34 16.50
CA THR A 241 6.75 1.90 16.69
C THR A 241 5.55 1.72 17.61
N TYR A 242 4.59 0.89 17.24
CA TYR A 242 3.40 0.62 18.07
C TYR A 242 3.18 -0.90 18.14
N ASP A 243 2.88 -1.41 19.35
CA ASP A 243 2.76 -2.85 19.65
C ASP A 243 3.98 -3.69 19.15
N GLY A 244 5.17 -3.07 19.19
CA GLY A 244 6.42 -3.72 18.75
C GLY A 244 6.71 -3.64 17.26
N ASP A 245 5.78 -3.15 16.44
CA ASP A 245 5.93 -3.05 14.98
C ASP A 245 6.21 -1.60 14.51
N PRO A 246 7.13 -1.38 13.55
CA PRO A 246 7.35 -0.05 12.97
C PRO A 246 6.11 0.50 12.28
N ILE A 247 5.78 1.77 12.52
CA ILE A 247 4.62 2.39 11.89
C ILE A 247 5.01 2.90 10.51
N THR A 248 4.31 2.43 9.49
CA THR A 248 4.40 2.97 8.13
C THR A 248 3.34 4.05 7.93
N TRP A 249 3.77 5.22 7.45
CA TRP A 249 2.95 6.37 7.16
C TRP A 249 2.94 6.64 5.66
N ILE A 250 1.80 6.99 5.11
CA ILE A 250 1.65 7.48 3.74
C ILE A 250 1.78 8.99 3.76
N VAL A 251 2.60 9.54 2.87
CA VAL A 251 2.71 10.99 2.70
C VAL A 251 1.51 11.49 1.92
N PHE A 252 0.66 12.23 2.61
CA PHE A 252 -0.55 12.82 2.06
C PHE A 252 -0.24 14.15 1.35
N GLU A 253 0.46 15.06 2.03
CA GLU A 253 0.93 16.31 1.45
C GLU A 253 2.40 16.51 1.81
N SER A 254 3.15 17.11 0.90
CA SER A 254 4.48 17.65 1.20
C SER A 254 4.59 19.08 0.72
N ASP A 255 5.23 19.91 1.53
CA ASP A 255 5.66 21.23 1.13
C ASP A 255 7.12 21.46 1.56
N LYS A 256 7.59 22.70 1.45
CA LYS A 256 8.97 23.06 1.79
C LYS A 256 9.26 23.05 3.30
N ASP A 257 8.22 23.04 4.13
CA ASP A 257 8.28 23.24 5.58
C ASP A 257 7.91 21.96 6.34
N GLY A 258 7.29 20.96 5.70
CA GLY A 258 6.88 19.72 6.37
C GLY A 258 6.19 18.67 5.51
N LEU A 259 5.84 17.55 6.15
CA LEU A 259 5.00 16.49 5.59
C LEU A 259 3.73 16.32 6.44
N LYS A 260 2.62 16.01 5.77
CA LYS A 260 1.39 15.50 6.41
C LYS A 260 1.29 14.01 6.16
N LEU A 261 1.14 13.24 7.22
CA LEU A 261 1.31 11.79 7.24
C LEU A 261 0.06 11.12 7.78
N LEU A 262 -0.44 10.12 7.06
CA LEU A 262 -1.51 9.24 7.51
C LEU A 262 -0.94 7.84 7.73
N SER A 263 -1.18 7.23 8.88
CA SER A 263 -0.83 5.82 9.11
C SER A 263 -1.36 4.92 7.98
N LYS A 264 -0.50 4.06 7.41
CA LYS A 264 -0.86 3.18 6.28
C LYS A 264 -1.96 2.19 6.69
N TYR A 265 -1.87 1.67 7.90
CA TYR A 265 -2.80 0.71 8.47
C TYR A 265 -3.59 1.33 9.64
N GLY A 266 -4.74 0.74 9.95
CA GLY A 266 -5.37 0.96 11.24
C GLY A 266 -4.47 0.40 12.35
N LEU A 267 -4.14 1.22 13.34
CA LEU A 267 -3.17 0.84 14.38
C LEU A 267 -3.82 0.21 15.60
N ASP A 268 -5.06 0.59 15.90
CA ASP A 268 -5.83 0.01 17.01
C ASP A 268 -7.34 0.11 16.76
N LYS A 269 -8.15 -0.50 17.62
CA LYS A 269 -9.60 -0.36 17.66
C LYS A 269 -10.01 0.35 18.94
N MET A 270 -10.55 1.55 18.81
CA MET A 270 -10.90 2.39 19.95
C MET A 270 -12.34 2.85 19.87
N LYS A 271 -12.92 3.14 21.03
CA LYS A 271 -14.19 3.85 21.17
C LYS A 271 -13.93 5.34 21.28
N MET A 272 -14.93 6.16 20.98
CA MET A 272 -14.82 7.61 21.15
C MET A 272 -14.96 8.02 22.62
N ASP A 273 -16.05 7.68 23.29
CA ASP A 273 -16.67 8.54 24.31
C ASP A 273 -15.84 9.01 25.51
N LYS A 274 -16.10 10.25 25.94
CA LYS A 274 -16.70 10.49 27.27
C LYS A 274 -17.86 11.50 27.20
N ASP A 275 -19.04 10.99 27.54
CA ASP A 275 -20.38 11.62 27.62
C ASP A 275 -21.08 11.99 26.28
N PRO A 276 -22.16 11.28 25.87
CA PRO A 276 -22.94 11.60 24.67
C PRO A 276 -23.67 12.96 24.74
N GLU A 277 -23.66 13.64 25.90
CA GLU A 277 -24.29 14.94 26.07
C GLU A 277 -23.37 16.14 25.69
N GLU A 278 -22.05 15.97 25.63
CA GLU A 278 -21.10 17.09 25.41
C GLU A 278 -20.47 17.15 24.00
N ASN A 279 -20.47 16.08 23.20
CA ASN A 279 -20.12 16.09 21.76
C ASN A 279 -18.84 16.86 21.36
N VAL A 280 -17.82 16.97 22.22
CA VAL A 280 -16.53 17.61 21.89
C VAL A 280 -15.43 16.57 21.72
N PHE A 281 -14.82 16.47 20.53
CA PHE A 281 -13.72 15.51 20.27
C PHE A 281 -12.56 15.64 21.26
N ALA A 282 -12.23 16.86 21.69
CA ALA A 282 -11.15 17.11 22.65
C ALA A 282 -11.38 16.48 24.04
N ASP A 283 -12.62 16.09 24.37
CA ASP A 283 -12.99 15.49 25.65
C ASP A 283 -13.24 13.96 25.53
N THR A 284 -12.81 13.35 24.43
CA THR A 284 -13.00 11.92 24.13
C THR A 284 -11.84 11.04 24.62
N ASP A 285 -12.14 9.80 25.05
CA ASP A 285 -11.13 8.78 25.37
C ASP A 285 -10.21 8.49 24.18
N LEU A 286 -10.74 8.60 22.95
CA LEU A 286 -9.94 8.47 21.73
C LEU A 286 -8.92 9.60 21.57
N HIS A 287 -9.31 10.84 21.85
CA HIS A 287 -8.40 11.99 21.78
C HIS A 287 -7.31 11.92 22.84
N GLU A 288 -7.69 11.56 24.08
CA GLU A 288 -6.76 11.31 25.19
C GLU A 288 -5.74 10.24 24.77
N TRP A 289 -6.20 9.09 24.29
CA TRP A 289 -5.31 8.02 23.82
C TRP A 289 -4.39 8.48 22.67
N LEU A 290 -4.91 9.20 21.67
CA LEU A 290 -4.10 9.66 20.53
C LEU A 290 -2.95 10.57 20.95
N ASN A 291 -3.22 11.53 21.84
CA ASN A 291 -2.29 12.61 22.20
C ASN A 291 -1.48 12.34 23.47
N GLU A 292 -1.88 11.37 24.27
CA GLU A 292 -1.14 10.87 25.43
C GLU A 292 -0.56 9.49 25.12
N ASP A 293 -1.26 8.41 25.44
CA ASP A 293 -0.74 7.03 25.40
C ASP A 293 -0.05 6.67 24.08
N PHE A 294 -0.76 6.80 22.95
CA PHE A 294 -0.23 6.49 21.63
C PHE A 294 0.95 7.40 21.28
N TYR A 295 0.80 8.73 21.40
CA TYR A 295 1.89 9.65 21.09
C TYR A 295 3.12 9.38 21.95
N ASP A 296 2.92 9.06 23.22
CA ASP A 296 3.99 8.93 24.17
C ASP A 296 4.79 7.65 23.99
N GLU A 297 4.10 6.55 23.70
CA GLU A 297 4.67 5.23 23.43
C GLU A 297 5.23 5.13 22.01
N ALA A 298 4.50 5.64 21.02
CA ALA A 298 4.81 5.37 19.62
C ALA A 298 6.08 6.09 19.14
N PHE A 299 6.37 7.28 19.67
CA PHE A 299 7.43 8.14 19.14
C PHE A 299 8.59 8.34 20.12
N SER A 300 9.80 8.18 19.63
CA SER A 300 11.01 8.54 20.37
C SER A 300 11.13 10.05 20.60
N LYS A 301 11.96 10.45 21.57
CA LYS A 301 12.25 11.88 21.83
C LYS A 301 12.79 12.65 20.62
N SER A 302 13.46 11.99 19.68
CA SER A 302 13.92 12.61 18.43
C SER A 302 12.78 12.79 17.45
N GLU A 303 11.89 11.81 17.35
CA GLU A 303 10.74 11.83 16.45
C GLU A 303 9.68 12.85 16.90
N LYS A 304 9.40 12.92 18.21
CA LYS A 304 8.51 13.92 18.80
C LYS A 304 8.90 15.37 18.49
N LYS A 305 10.19 15.64 18.26
CA LYS A 305 10.67 16.99 17.86
C LYS A 305 10.33 17.35 16.42
N LEU A 306 10.10 16.34 15.57
CA LEU A 306 9.66 16.55 14.20
C LEU A 306 8.15 16.79 14.15
N ILE A 307 7.38 16.14 15.03
CA ILE A 307 5.92 16.27 15.09
C ILE A 307 5.55 17.67 15.57
N VAL A 308 4.61 18.28 14.87
CA VAL A 308 4.08 19.61 15.16
C VAL A 308 2.57 19.52 15.34
N ALA A 309 2.10 20.08 16.45
CA ALA A 309 0.69 20.12 16.76
C ALA A 309 -0.11 20.91 15.71
N ASN A 310 -1.35 20.50 15.47
CA ASN A 310 -2.29 21.22 14.61
C ASN A 310 -2.82 22.51 15.30
N ASP A 311 -3.78 23.18 14.66
CA ASP A 311 -4.37 24.41 15.19
C ASP A 311 -5.18 24.20 16.50
N ASP A 312 -5.61 22.95 16.75
CA ASP A 312 -6.30 22.52 17.97
C ASP A 312 -5.33 22.04 19.07
N ASN A 313 -4.01 22.17 18.83
CA ASN A 313 -2.94 21.73 19.71
C ASN A 313 -2.81 20.20 19.87
N ASP A 314 -3.30 19.44 18.88
CA ASP A 314 -3.13 17.98 18.82
C ASP A 314 -1.84 17.61 18.10
N ASN A 315 -0.99 16.81 18.74
CA ASN A 315 0.20 16.22 18.10
C ASN A 315 -0.18 15.09 17.15
N VAL A 316 -1.26 14.37 17.49
CA VAL A 316 -1.82 13.28 16.71
C VAL A 316 -3.32 13.54 16.58
N SER A 317 -3.79 13.60 15.34
CA SER A 317 -5.20 13.83 15.05
C SER A 317 -5.77 12.70 14.20
N LEU A 318 -7.06 12.82 13.88
CA LEU A 318 -7.69 12.06 12.82
C LEU A 318 -7.84 12.94 11.58
N ILE A 319 -7.99 12.31 10.43
CA ILE A 319 -8.21 13.04 9.18
C ILE A 319 -9.68 13.48 9.11
N GLY A 320 -9.93 14.75 9.43
CA GLY A 320 -11.31 15.28 9.43
C GLY A 320 -11.83 15.69 8.04
N LYS A 321 -10.94 16.07 7.10
CA LYS A 321 -11.32 16.45 5.73
C LYS A 321 -10.20 16.21 4.72
N LEU A 322 -10.52 15.47 3.65
CA LEU A 322 -9.61 15.26 2.53
C LEU A 322 -9.94 16.22 1.37
N SER A 323 -8.98 17.04 0.94
CA SER A 323 -9.12 17.89 -0.25
C SER A 323 -8.20 17.39 -1.35
N ILE A 324 -8.72 16.51 -2.20
CA ILE A 324 -8.00 15.95 -3.34
C ILE A 324 -7.83 17.00 -4.44
N LYS A 325 -6.60 17.20 -4.91
CA LYS A 325 -6.34 17.97 -6.14
C LYS A 325 -6.12 16.98 -7.28
N ASP A 326 -7.10 16.93 -8.20
CA ASP A 326 -7.11 16.01 -9.35
C ASP A 326 -5.77 16.02 -10.11
N GLY A 327 -5.09 14.87 -10.10
CA GLY A 327 -3.90 14.62 -10.91
C GLY A 327 -2.97 13.53 -10.36
N VAL A 328 -2.78 13.49 -9.04
CA VAL A 328 -1.81 12.58 -8.36
C VAL A 328 -2.44 11.80 -7.19
N ASP A 329 -3.58 12.26 -6.66
CA ASP A 329 -4.26 11.75 -5.46
C ASP A 329 -5.01 10.40 -5.58
N ARG A 330 -4.92 9.72 -6.73
CA ARG A 330 -5.62 8.43 -6.93
C ARG A 330 -4.97 7.28 -6.16
N ASP A 331 -3.65 7.30 -6.00
CA ASP A 331 -2.90 6.28 -5.26
C ASP A 331 -3.15 6.38 -3.75
N PHE A 332 -3.34 7.60 -3.24
CA PHE A 332 -3.72 7.83 -1.84
C PHE A 332 -5.14 7.34 -1.54
N MET A 333 -6.10 7.62 -2.44
CA MET A 333 -7.46 7.09 -2.33
C MET A 333 -7.52 5.57 -2.36
N PHE A 334 -6.62 4.94 -3.11
CA PHE A 334 -6.50 3.49 -3.16
C PHE A 334 -6.06 2.89 -1.81
N GLU A 335 -5.03 3.43 -1.18
CA GLU A 335 -4.55 2.98 0.14
C GLU A 335 -5.57 3.26 1.26
N LEU A 336 -6.42 4.28 1.10
CA LEU A 336 -7.56 4.49 1.98
C LEU A 336 -8.62 3.39 1.86
N VAL A 337 -8.96 3.00 0.63
CA VAL A 337 -10.07 2.08 0.32
C VAL A 337 -9.68 0.60 0.45
N VAL A 338 -8.47 0.19 0.04
CA VAL A 338 -8.03 -1.22 0.00
C VAL A 338 -7.19 -1.61 1.22
N GLY A 339 -6.37 -0.68 1.72
CA GLY A 339 -5.35 -0.99 2.73
C GLY A 339 -5.88 -1.17 4.15
N THR A 340 -7.18 -0.99 4.41
CA THR A 340 -7.67 -0.83 5.80
C THR A 340 -8.84 -1.68 6.25
N GLY A 341 -9.41 -2.51 5.38
CA GLY A 341 -10.42 -3.51 5.79
C GLY A 341 -11.39 -3.00 6.86
N TYR A 342 -12.05 -1.85 6.61
CA TYR A 342 -12.80 -1.03 7.57
C TYR A 342 -11.94 -0.01 8.36
N SER A 343 -11.77 1.20 7.82
CA SER A 343 -11.96 2.35 8.71
C SER A 343 -13.46 2.62 8.79
N LYS A 344 -14.11 2.08 9.83
CA LYS A 344 -15.45 2.51 10.22
C LYS A 344 -15.36 3.87 10.93
N ALA A 345 -14.75 4.84 10.26
CA ALA A 345 -14.83 6.25 10.60
C ALA A 345 -15.39 6.96 9.37
N TYR A 346 -16.62 6.61 9.00
CA TYR A 346 -17.38 7.28 7.96
C TYR A 346 -18.69 7.72 8.56
N CYS A 347 -18.78 9.00 8.90
CA CYS A 347 -19.99 9.61 9.41
C CYS A 347 -21.09 9.53 8.36
N GLU A 348 -22.25 8.98 8.73
CA GLU A 348 -23.45 9.03 7.92
C GLU A 348 -24.46 10.01 8.53
N ASN A 349 -25.30 10.61 7.68
CA ASN A 349 -26.48 11.31 8.16
C ASN A 349 -27.65 10.34 8.11
N ASN A 350 -28.28 10.09 9.26
CA ASN A 350 -29.72 9.83 9.28
C ASN A 350 -30.42 11.10 9.75
N GLU A 351 -31.39 11.50 8.94
CA GLU A 351 -32.21 12.71 9.02
C GLU A 351 -32.58 13.09 10.45
N THR A 352 -32.38 14.36 10.85
CA THR A 352 -33.37 15.12 11.62
C THR A 352 -33.00 16.59 11.77
N THR A 353 -34.05 17.36 11.99
CA THR A 353 -34.23 18.80 11.81
C THR A 353 -33.77 19.63 13.00
N GLU A 354 -33.11 20.76 12.71
CA GLU A 354 -33.05 22.00 13.52
C GLU A 354 -32.65 21.91 15.01
N ARG A 355 -31.38 21.58 15.26
CA ARG A 355 -30.44 22.32 16.14
C ARG A 355 -29.06 21.64 16.04
N ASP A 356 -27.99 22.39 16.23
CA ASP A 356 -26.57 21.98 16.21
C ASP A 356 -25.85 22.13 14.85
N ALA A 357 -25.53 23.40 14.57
CA ALA A 357 -24.85 23.87 13.36
C ALA A 357 -23.32 23.65 13.35
N VAL A 358 -22.75 22.89 14.28
CA VAL A 358 -21.29 22.75 14.43
C VAL A 358 -20.81 21.33 14.06
N ASP A 359 -21.52 20.27 14.45
CA ASP A 359 -21.23 18.89 14.01
C ASP A 359 -21.63 18.64 12.54
N THR A 360 -22.67 19.37 12.12
CA THR A 360 -23.15 19.44 10.74
C THR A 360 -22.08 20.00 9.76
N PHE A 361 -21.08 20.73 10.24
CA PHE A 361 -20.02 21.30 9.39
C PHE A 361 -18.91 20.29 9.05
N TRP A 362 -18.57 19.39 9.98
CA TRP A 362 -17.53 18.37 9.78
C TRP A 362 -17.93 17.31 8.76
N CYS A 363 -19.21 16.93 8.69
CA CYS A 363 -19.69 15.90 7.77
C CYS A 363 -20.17 16.43 6.41
N ASN A 364 -20.83 17.60 6.35
CA ASN A 364 -21.53 18.02 5.13
C ASN A 364 -20.65 18.49 3.98
N TYR A 365 -19.39 18.87 4.23
CA TYR A 365 -18.48 19.23 3.13
C TYR A 365 -17.91 17.98 2.41
N LEU A 366 -17.91 16.81 3.05
CA LEU A 366 -17.40 15.56 2.50
C LEU A 366 -18.38 14.90 1.52
N TYR A 367 -19.66 15.27 1.57
CA TYR A 367 -20.74 14.62 0.83
C TYR A 367 -20.69 14.86 -0.69
N GLU A 368 -20.37 16.07 -1.15
CA GLU A 368 -20.47 16.42 -2.58
C GLU A 368 -19.41 15.74 -3.47
N GLN A 369 -18.27 15.32 -2.89
CA GLN A 369 -17.23 14.58 -3.62
C GLN A 369 -17.35 13.07 -3.43
N ASN A 370 -17.86 12.61 -2.28
CA ASN A 370 -18.13 11.19 -2.02
C ASN A 370 -19.26 10.62 -2.88
N GLN A 371 -20.27 11.44 -3.27
CA GLN A 371 -21.29 10.99 -4.22
C GLN A 371 -20.71 10.63 -5.59
N LYS A 372 -19.71 11.35 -6.10
CA LYS A 372 -19.09 11.03 -7.40
C LYS A 372 -18.27 9.74 -7.34
N LEU A 373 -17.62 9.45 -6.22
CA LEU A 373 -16.95 8.16 -5.99
C LEU A 373 -17.96 7.01 -5.92
N SER A 374 -19.10 7.21 -5.23
CA SER A 374 -20.17 6.20 -5.12
C SER A 374 -20.78 5.82 -6.49
N THR A 375 -20.87 6.78 -7.42
CA THR A 375 -21.37 6.51 -8.78
C THR A 375 -20.37 5.72 -9.62
N TYR A 376 -19.06 5.81 -9.32
CA TYR A 376 -18.00 5.05 -10.00
C TYR A 376 -17.80 3.64 -9.42
N MET A 377 -18.14 3.44 -8.14
CA MET A 377 -18.00 2.16 -7.42
C MET A 377 -19.22 1.23 -7.50
N GLY A 378 -20.32 1.67 -8.13
CA GLY A 378 -21.39 0.81 -8.64
C GLY A 378 -21.75 -0.45 -7.82
N GLY A 379 -22.30 -0.27 -6.61
CA GLY A 379 -23.41 -1.13 -6.19
C GLY A 379 -23.32 -1.99 -4.93
N PHE A 380 -22.34 -1.86 -4.01
CA PHE A 380 -22.24 -2.81 -2.88
C PHE A 380 -21.93 -2.24 -1.49
N MET A 381 -21.95 -0.94 -1.26
CA MET A 381 -21.63 -0.39 0.06
C MET A 381 -22.85 0.31 0.66
N GLN A 382 -23.63 -0.46 1.43
CA GLN A 382 -24.59 0.07 2.38
C GLN A 382 -23.81 0.24 3.70
N TYR A 383 -23.59 1.46 4.16
CA TYR A 383 -22.99 1.69 5.47
C TYR A 383 -24.04 2.24 6.43
N ASN A 384 -23.69 2.19 7.72
CA ASN A 384 -24.41 2.75 8.86
C ASN A 384 -23.45 3.73 9.55
N THR A 385 -23.98 4.82 10.14
CA THR A 385 -23.30 5.70 11.11
C THR A 385 -22.46 4.90 12.12
N PRO A 386 -21.21 5.32 12.44
CA PRO A 386 -20.46 4.73 13.54
C PRO A 386 -21.22 4.99 14.85
N ASP A 387 -21.54 3.93 15.60
CA ASP A 387 -22.04 4.06 16.97
C ASP A 387 -20.86 4.44 17.87
N ALA A 388 -21.02 5.46 18.71
CA ALA A 388 -19.98 5.94 19.61
C ALA A 388 -19.53 4.85 20.62
N ASN A 389 -20.39 3.85 20.85
CA ASN A 389 -20.11 2.68 21.69
C ASN A 389 -19.40 1.54 20.97
N GLU A 390 -19.29 1.59 19.63
CA GLU A 390 -18.59 0.59 18.83
C GLU A 390 -17.09 0.87 18.75
N GLU A 391 -16.30 -0.20 18.77
CA GLU A 391 -14.87 -0.12 18.55
C GLU A 391 -14.59 0.10 17.06
N ASN A 392 -13.95 1.23 16.74
CA ASN A 392 -13.62 1.62 15.38
C ASN A 392 -12.11 1.56 15.16
N SER A 393 -11.69 1.05 14.00
CA SER A 393 -10.28 1.08 13.61
C SER A 393 -9.80 2.53 13.52
N VAL A 394 -8.69 2.83 14.20
CA VAL A 394 -8.10 4.16 14.28
C VAL A 394 -6.93 4.28 13.30
N ARG A 395 -6.95 5.34 12.47
CA ARG A 395 -5.84 5.72 11.61
C ARG A 395 -5.30 7.09 12.03
N PRO A 396 -4.24 7.12 12.85
CA PRO A 396 -3.60 8.36 13.24
C PRO A 396 -3.10 9.17 12.05
N PHE A 397 -3.18 10.49 12.19
CA PHE A 397 -2.64 11.49 11.30
C PHE A 397 -1.68 12.40 12.08
N ILE A 398 -0.52 12.69 11.50
CA ILE A 398 0.48 13.57 12.10
C ILE A 398 1.00 14.56 11.06
N THR A 399 1.44 15.73 11.53
CA THR A 399 2.22 16.67 10.74
C THR A 399 3.64 16.72 11.28
N ILE A 400 4.63 16.64 10.39
CA ILE A 400 6.03 16.79 10.76
C ILE A 400 6.68 17.97 10.04
N LYS A 401 7.65 18.62 10.67
CA LYS A 401 8.48 19.68 10.08
C LYS A 401 9.96 19.33 10.13
N PHE A 402 10.73 19.87 9.20
CA PHE A 402 12.16 19.58 9.03
C PHE A 402 13.03 20.83 8.88
#